data_AF-A0A2D9N2P8-F1
#
_entry.id   AF-A0A2D9N2P8-F1
#
_cell.length_a   1.000
_cell.length_b   1.000
_cell.length_c   1.000
_cell.angle_alpha   90.00
_cell.angle_beta   90.00
_cell.angle_gamma   90.00
#
_symmetry.space_group_name_H-M   'P 1'
#
loop_
_entity.id
_entity.type
_entity.pdbx_description
1 polymer ?
#
loop_
_entity_poly.entity_id
_entity_poly.type
_entity_poly.pdbx_seq_one_letter_code
_entity_poly.pdbx_strand_id
1 'polypeptide(L)' 'MTEKTIEYKIVRDNDMPPMVITKKGSTGITIIMNETERIWLALHRNTIPAIAKQIQEKLTQICDGYLSEQIYYSEVDE' A
#
# COMPACT_ATOMS: atom_id res chain seq x y z
N MET A 1 8.94 20.23 4.47
CA MET A 1 8.40 19.03 3.82
C MET A 1 8.53 17.89 4.80
N THR A 2 7.42 17.36 5.31
CA THR A 2 7.47 16.19 6.21
C THR A 2 7.98 15.02 5.38
N GLU A 3 9.14 14.49 5.75
CA GLU A 3 9.78 13.38 5.05
C GLU A 3 8.80 12.20 4.99
N LYS A 4 8.53 11.68 3.78
CA LYS A 4 7.67 10.51 3.60
C LYS A 4 8.42 9.30 4.18
N THR A 5 8.21 9.06 5.46
CA THR A 5 8.89 7.99 6.20
C THR A 5 8.17 6.67 5.95
N ILE A 6 8.94 5.68 5.50
CA ILE A 6 8.52 4.28 5.43
C ILE A 6 9.08 3.59 6.67
N GLU A 7 8.20 3.05 7.50
CA GLU A 7 8.56 2.22 8.65
C GLU A 7 8.33 0.75 8.33
N TYR A 8 9.24 -0.11 8.79
CA TYR A 8 9.10 -1.56 8.68
C TYR A 8 8.89 -2.15 10.09
N LYS A 9 7.92 -3.05 10.22
CA LYS A 9 7.66 -3.80 11.44
C LYS A 9 7.62 -5.29 11.14
N ILE A 10 8.20 -6.08 12.04
CA ILE A 10 8.07 -7.53 12.04
C ILE A 10 7.24 -7.90 13.26
N VAL A 11 6.22 -8.72 13.06
CA VAL A 11 5.29 -9.17 14.11
C VAL A 11 5.16 -10.69 14.08
N ARG A 12 4.63 -11.27 15.15
CA ARG A 12 4.20 -12.66 15.23
C ARG A 12 2.78 -12.68 15.74
N ASP A 13 1.84 -12.77 14.81
CA ASP A 13 0.42 -12.68 15.13
C ASP A 13 -0.34 -13.66 14.22
N ASN A 14 -1.15 -14.55 14.78
CA ASN A 14 -1.87 -15.55 13.98
C ASN A 14 -3.08 -14.98 13.25
N ASP A 15 -3.55 -13.80 13.65
CA ASP A 15 -4.75 -13.15 13.08
C ASP A 15 -4.40 -12.12 12.00
N MET A 16 -3.10 -11.89 11.75
CA MET A 16 -2.62 -10.96 10.74
C MET A 16 -2.20 -11.62 9.43
N PRO A 17 -2.47 -11.00 8.27
CA PRO A 17 -1.94 -11.45 6.98
C PRO A 17 -0.40 -11.50 6.94
N PRO A 18 0.20 -12.21 5.97
CA PRO A 18 1.65 -12.31 5.82
C PRO A 18 2.36 -10.96 5.67
N MET A 19 1.71 -10.01 5.00
CA MET A 19 2.21 -8.65 4.79
C MET A 19 1.05 -7.65 4.76
N VAL A 20 1.22 -6.50 5.39
CA VAL A 20 0.24 -5.40 5.40
C VAL A 20 0.94 -4.08 5.12
N ILE A 21 0.38 -3.28 4.22
CA ILE A 21 0.77 -1.87 4.01
C ILE A 21 -0.32 -1.01 4.64
N THR A 22 0.06 -0.19 5.62
CA THR A 22 -0.89 0.67 6.35
C THR A 22 -0.36 2.08 6.55
N LYS A 23 -1.25 3.01 6.94
CA LYS A 23 -0.92 4.42 7.14
C LYS A 23 -0.18 4.62 8.46
N LYS A 24 0.81 5.51 8.45
CA LYS A 24 1.47 6.06 9.65
C LYS A 24 1.26 7.57 9.70
N GLY A 25 0.33 8.02 10.55
CA GLY A 25 -0.07 9.43 10.57
C GLY A 25 -0.69 9.86 9.24
N SER A 26 -0.49 11.13 8.86
CA SER A 26 -1.09 11.72 7.66
C SER A 26 -0.39 11.35 6.35
N THR A 27 0.94 11.15 6.37
CA THR A 27 1.74 10.97 5.13
C THR A 27 2.71 9.79 5.15
N GLY A 28 2.87 9.12 6.29
CA GLY A 28 3.79 8.00 6.44
C GLY A 28 3.15 6.66 6.07
N ILE A 29 4.00 5.67 5.84
CA ILE A 29 3.58 4.29 5.54
C ILE A 29 4.27 3.36 6.54
N THR A 30 3.55 2.37 7.04
CA THR A 30 4.13 1.23 7.76
C THR A 30 3.91 -0.04 6.95
N ILE A 31 4.98 -0.79 6.73
CA ILE A 31 4.97 -2.12 6.15
C ILE A 31 5.17 -3.13 7.28
N ILE A 32 4.17 -3.99 7.49
CA ILE A 32 4.19 -5.02 8.52
C ILE A 32 4.42 -6.36 7.85
N MET A 33 5.39 -7.14 8.33
CA MET A 33 5.66 -8.52 7.91
C MET A 33 5.39 -9.45 9.08
N ASN A 34 4.60 -10.50 8.83
CA ASN A 34 4.21 -11.46 9.86
C ASN A 34 5.09 -12.72 9.80
N GLU A 35 5.95 -12.91 10.81
CA GLU A 35 6.85 -14.05 10.90
C GLU A 35 6.14 -15.39 11.10
N THR A 36 4.90 -15.39 11.60
CA THR A 36 4.07 -16.60 11.67
C THR A 36 3.88 -17.21 10.27
N GLU A 37 3.83 -16.38 9.24
CA GLU A 37 3.59 -16.76 7.83
C GLU A 37 4.89 -16.92 7.02
N ARG A 38 6.02 -17.17 7.70
CA ARG A 38 7.37 -17.20 7.07
C ARG A 38 7.50 -18.13 5.87
N ILE A 39 6.75 -19.24 5.83
CA ILE A 39 6.79 -20.18 4.69
C ILE A 39 6.23 -19.50 3.45
N TRP A 40 5.07 -18.85 3.59
CA TRP A 40 4.44 -18.13 2.48
C TRP A 40 5.32 -16.97 2.02
N LEU A 41 5.88 -16.20 2.95
CA LEU A 41 6.81 -15.10 2.65
C LEU A 41 8.05 -15.62 1.90
N ALA A 42 8.63 -16.75 2.31
CA ALA A 42 9.77 -17.35 1.64
C ALA A 42 9.44 -17.76 0.21
N LEU A 43 8.26 -18.37 -0.02
CA LEU A 43 7.81 -18.76 -1.36
C LEU A 43 7.64 -17.55 -2.30
N HIS A 44 7.17 -16.41 -1.77
CA HIS A 44 6.83 -15.23 -2.57
C HIS A 44 7.87 -14.11 -2.51
N ARG A 45 9.02 -14.33 -1.87
CA ARG A 45 10.06 -13.29 -1.65
C ARG A 45 10.54 -12.56 -2.90
N ASN A 46 10.47 -13.20 -4.07
CA ASN A 46 10.85 -12.60 -5.36
C ASN A 46 9.63 -12.06 -6.12
N THR A 47 8.45 -12.62 -5.88
CA THR A 47 7.20 -12.20 -6.53
C THR A 47 6.71 -10.87 -5.94
N ILE A 48 6.80 -10.69 -4.62
CA ILE A 48 6.33 -9.48 -3.94
C ILE A 48 7.05 -8.20 -4.45
N PRO A 49 8.40 -8.18 -4.60
CA PRO A 49 9.06 -7.05 -5.23
C PRO A 49 8.70 -6.88 -6.72
N ALA A 50 8.50 -7.99 -7.45
CA ALA A 50 8.21 -7.95 -8.88
C ALA A 50 6.83 -7.33 -9.21
N ILE A 51 5.85 -7.44 -8.30
CA ILE A 51 4.52 -6.85 -8.51
C ILE A 51 4.45 -5.35 -8.21
N ALA A 52 5.53 -4.72 -7.72
CA ALA A 52 5.53 -3.30 -7.35
C ALA A 52 5.08 -2.38 -8.52
N LYS A 53 5.50 -2.69 -9.75
CA LYS A 53 5.07 -1.94 -10.94
C LYS A 53 3.56 -2.08 -11.19
N GLN A 54 3.02 -3.28 -11.07
CA GLN A 54 1.58 -3.52 -11.27
C GLN A 54 0.76 -2.83 -10.18
N ILE A 55 1.25 -2.82 -8.93
CA ILE A 55 0.63 -2.07 -7.84
C ILE A 55 0.62 -0.58 -8.15
N GLN A 56 1.73 -0.02 -8.64
CA GLN A 56 1.79 1.38 -9.05
C GLN A 56 0.76 1.70 -10.14
N GLU A 57 0.66 0.88 -11.17
CA GLU A 57 -0.32 1.06 -12.26
C GLU A 57 -1.76 1.07 -11.71
N LYS A 58 -2.08 0.18 -10.77
CA LYS A 58 -3.39 0.15 -10.11
C LYS A 58 -3.65 1.37 -9.22
N LEU A 59 -2.64 1.85 -8.50
CA LEU A 59 -2.75 3.07 -7.71
C LEU A 59 -3.04 4.28 -8.60
N THR A 60 -2.33 4.41 -9.73
CA THR A 60 -2.59 5.47 -10.71
C THR A 60 -4.04 5.39 -11.21
N GLN A 61 -4.51 4.20 -11.62
CA GLN A 61 -5.87 4.02 -12.09
C GLN A 61 -6.93 4.49 -11.07
N ILE A 62 -6.74 4.19 -9.79
CA ILE A 62 -7.67 4.60 -8.71
C ILE A 62 -7.62 6.12 -8.51
N CYS A 63 -6.42 6.70 -8.46
CA CYS A 63 -6.25 8.14 -8.28
C CYS A 63 -6.82 8.94 -9.45
N ASP A 64 -6.57 8.51 -10.69
CA ASP A 64 -7.07 9.17 -11.89
C ASP A 64 -8.59 9.13 -11.97
N GLY A 65 -9.21 8.00 -11.57
CA GLY A 65 -10.66 7.87 -11.46
C GLY A 65 -11.24 8.87 -10.46
N TYR A 66 -10.68 8.93 -9.25
CA TYR A 66 -11.10 9.89 -8.23
C TYR A 66 -10.95 11.34 -8.71
N LEU A 67 -9.81 11.70 -9.32
CA LEU A 67 -9.59 13.05 -9.82
C LEU A 67 -10.57 13.43 -10.93
N SER A 68 -10.87 12.50 -11.83
CA SER A 68 -11.83 12.70 -12.91
C SER A 68 -13.24 12.98 -12.36
N GLU A 69 -13.65 12.24 -11.33
CA GLU A 69 -14.92 12.51 -10.63
C GLU A 69 -14.94 13.90 -9.98
N GLN A 70 -13.87 14.29 -9.29
CA GLN A 70 -13.79 15.61 -8.65
C GLN A 70 -13.84 16.76 -9.66
N ILE A 71 -13.18 16.62 -10.81
CA ILE A 71 -13.23 17.62 -11.89
C ILE A 71 -14.66 17.73 -12.43
N TYR A 72 -15.30 16.60 -12.73
CA TYR A 72 -16.67 16.58 -13.23
C TYR A 72 -17.64 17.31 -12.30
N TYR A 73 -17.58 17.02 -10.99
CA TYR A 73 -18.45 17.72 -10.03
C TYR A 73 -18.14 19.23 -9.97
N SER A 74 -16.88 19.63 -10.07
CA SER A 74 -16.50 21.05 -10.09
C SER A 74 -17.01 21.80 -11.32
N GLU A 75 -17.12 21.14 -12.47
CA GLU A 75 -17.63 21.75 -13.72
C GLU A 75 -19.16 21.75 -13.80
N VAL A 76 -19.83 20.81 -13.12
CA VAL A 76 -21.30 20.72 -13.07
C VAL A 76 -21.90 21.66 -12.02
N ASP A 77 -21.14 21.97 -10.96
CA ASP A 77 -21.53 22.92 -9.91
C ASP A 77 -21.28 24.41 -10.32
N GLU A 78 -20.67 24.69 -11.48
CA GLU A 78 -20.57 26.01 -12.13
C GLU A 78 -21.70 26.25 -13.17
#